data_AF-A0A6B3LBU6-F1
#
_entry.id   AF-A0A6B3LBU6-F1
#
_cell.length_a   1.000
_cell.length_b   1.000
_cell.length_c   1.000
_cell.angle_alpha   90.00
_cell.angle_beta   90.00
_cell.angle_gamma   90.00
#
_symmetry.space_group_name_H-M   'P 1'
#
loop_
_entity.id
_entity.type
_entity.pdbx_description
1 polymer ?
#
loop_
_entity_poly.entity_id
_entity_poly.type
_entity_poly.pdbx_seq_one_letter_code
_entity_poly.pdbx_strand_id
1 'polypeptide(L)'
;MPGSEISTIPLLCNQCGASLKVAENTNFAHCSYCNSQLKVHRSGGAVFSEVVAEIKERQDETDNRVRILELENQILRLDQRWDQMQEQFMIHPKNGRPYLPDEKSAAGGILMIPFALIFGIVAISMAGEIGFLFLLIAVAAAVASTISSNNKRKEYQAAKFYHERRKADLRTQIQRLRSPIDGR
;
A
#
# COMPACT_ATOMS: atom_id res chain seq x y z
N MET A 1 -3.20 -2.44 71.08
CA MET A 1 -2.67 -2.72 69.74
C MET A 1 -1.76 -1.55 69.37
N PRO A 2 -0.43 -1.74 69.25
CA PRO A 2 0.49 -0.66 68.93
C PRO A 2 0.31 -0.24 67.46
N GLY A 3 0.12 1.05 67.23
CA GLY A 3 -0.07 1.63 65.91
C GLY A 3 1.22 1.59 65.11
N SER A 4 1.17 0.98 63.93
CA SER A 4 2.26 1.03 62.96
C SER A 4 2.44 2.46 62.46
N GLU A 5 3.54 3.10 62.82
CA GLU A 5 4.01 4.33 62.17
C GLU A 5 4.30 4.03 60.71
N ILE A 6 3.43 4.49 59.82
CA ILE A 6 3.66 4.45 58.38
C ILE A 6 4.65 5.56 58.08
N SER A 7 5.93 5.22 57.89
CA SER A 7 6.94 6.16 57.39
C SER A 7 6.50 6.64 56.00
N THR A 8 6.37 7.96 55.86
CA THR A 8 5.93 8.62 54.62
C THR A 8 7.04 9.50 54.09
N ILE A 9 7.35 9.33 52.81
CA ILE A 9 8.39 10.11 52.12
C ILE A 9 7.69 11.20 51.28
N PRO A 10 8.14 12.46 51.37
CA PRO A 10 7.69 13.50 50.46
C PRO A 10 8.23 13.27 49.04
N LEU A 11 7.35 13.26 48.06
CA LEU A 11 7.68 13.15 46.63
C LEU A 11 6.97 14.26 45.87
N LEU A 12 7.67 14.88 44.92
CA LEU A 12 7.07 15.82 43.99
C LEU A 12 6.47 15.07 42.79
N CYS A 13 5.26 15.45 42.39
CA CYS A 13 4.66 15.02 41.14
C CYS A 13 5.46 15.60 39.97
N ASN A 14 5.98 14.75 39.08
CA ASN A 14 6.74 15.19 37.92
C ASN A 14 5.90 15.93 36.86
N GLN A 15 4.57 15.84 36.94
CA GLN A 15 3.65 16.47 35.98
C GLN A 15 3.15 17.85 36.42
N CYS A 16 2.93 18.08 37.73
CA CYS A 16 2.34 19.32 38.24
C CYS A 16 3.11 19.97 39.40
N GLY A 17 4.19 19.35 39.89
CA GLY A 17 4.98 19.84 41.01
C GLY A 17 4.32 19.72 42.39
N ALA A 18 3.13 19.13 42.49
CA ALA A 18 2.45 18.96 43.78
C ALA A 18 3.23 18.03 44.71
N SER A 19 3.34 18.40 45.99
CA SER A 19 3.96 17.58 47.03
C SER A 19 3.00 16.47 47.48
N LEU A 20 3.39 15.22 47.24
CA LEU A 20 2.69 14.02 47.68
C LEU A 20 3.42 13.36 48.85
N LYS A 21 2.66 12.80 49.79
CA LYS A 21 3.20 11.90 50.82
C LYS A 21 2.86 10.48 50.43
N VAL A 22 3.88 9.67 50.16
CA VAL A 22 3.72 8.28 49.75
C VAL A 22 4.36 7.38 50.80
N ALA A 23 3.76 6.23 51.09
CA ALA A 23 4.35 5.28 52.03
C ALA A 23 5.62 4.67 51.43
N GLU A 24 6.59 4.30 52.29
CA GLU A 24 7.89 3.79 51.84
C GLU A 24 7.78 2.59 50.88
N ASN A 25 6.74 1.77 51.01
CA ASN A 25 6.55 0.54 50.23
C ASN A 25 5.58 0.68 49.02
N THR A 26 5.13 1.88 48.66
CA THR A 26 4.20 2.05 47.52
C THR A 26 4.96 2.20 46.20
N ASN A 27 4.63 1.36 45.21
CA ASN A 27 5.21 1.42 43.86
C ASN A 27 4.42 2.32 42.89
N PHE A 28 3.14 2.53 43.19
CA PHE A 28 2.23 3.36 42.41
C PHE A 28 1.52 4.34 43.34
N ALA A 29 1.40 5.58 42.91
CA ALA A 29 0.72 6.65 43.65
C ALA A 29 -0.15 7.46 42.69
N HIS A 30 -1.24 8.02 43.20
CA HIS A 30 -2.11 8.87 42.42
C HIS A 30 -1.93 10.32 42.88
N CYS A 31 -1.59 11.24 41.98
CA CYS A 31 -1.54 12.64 42.34
C CYS A 31 -2.97 13.15 42.61
N SER A 32 -3.21 13.73 43.79
CA SER A 32 -4.51 14.32 44.15
C SER A 32 -4.80 15.64 43.45
N TYR A 33 -3.78 16.27 42.85
CA TYR A 33 -3.90 17.57 42.18
C TYR A 33 -4.19 17.43 40.68
N CYS A 34 -3.39 16.67 39.95
CA CYS A 34 -3.54 16.48 38.51
C CYS A 34 -4.16 15.14 38.11
N ASN A 35 -4.53 14.32 39.10
CA ASN A 35 -5.14 13.00 38.88
C ASN A 35 -4.31 12.08 37.96
N SER A 36 -2.99 12.22 37.96
CA SER A 36 -2.09 11.36 37.20
C SER A 36 -1.67 10.13 38.00
N GLN A 37 -1.63 8.97 37.34
CA GLN A 37 -1.05 7.75 37.92
C GLN A 37 0.47 7.76 37.76
N LEU A 38 1.16 7.77 38.89
CA LEU A 38 2.61 7.89 39.00
C LEU A 38 3.21 6.56 39.44
N LYS A 39 4.30 6.13 38.81
CA LYS A 39 5.17 5.06 39.28
C LYS A 39 6.32 5.67 40.07
N VAL A 40 6.56 5.13 41.26
CA VAL A 40 7.61 5.61 42.17
C VAL A 40 8.88 4.80 41.92
N HIS A 41 9.90 5.46 41.36
CA HIS A 41 11.23 4.88 41.18
C HIS A 41 12.16 5.37 42.29
N ARG A 42 12.91 4.43 42.88
CA ARG A 42 13.86 4.68 43.97
C ARG A 42 15.24 4.26 43.48
N SER A 43 16.17 5.19 43.37
CA SER A 43 17.56 4.89 42.98
C SER A 43 18.52 5.84 43.68
N GLY A 44 19.56 5.30 44.32
CA GLY A 44 20.67 6.09 44.87
C GLY A 44 20.30 7.18 45.88
N GLY A 45 19.25 6.99 46.69
CA GLY A 45 18.80 7.97 47.69
C GLY A 45 17.86 9.06 47.15
N ALA A 46 17.54 9.04 45.85
CA ALA A 46 16.52 9.87 45.25
C ALA A 46 15.24 9.07 44.98
N VAL A 47 14.08 9.68 45.24
CA VAL A 47 12.76 9.13 44.93
C VAL A 47 12.12 10.04 43.88
N PHE A 48 11.85 9.50 42.69
CA PHE A 48 11.24 10.24 41.58
C PHE A 48 9.98 9.54 41.09
N SER A 49 9.05 10.35 40.54
CA SER A 49 7.79 9.86 39.98
C SER A 49 7.80 9.93 38.46
N GLU A 50 7.27 8.91 37.81
CA GLU A 50 7.10 8.87 36.36
C GLU A 50 5.63 8.57 36.02
N VAL A 51 5.05 9.34 35.08
CA VAL A 51 3.64 9.21 34.69
C VAL A 51 3.48 7.98 33.78
N VAL A 52 2.71 6.98 34.23
CA VAL A 52 2.60 5.68 33.52
C VAL A 52 1.64 5.71 32.34
N ALA A 53 0.58 6.51 32.42
CA ALA A 53 -0.46 6.58 31.39
C ALA A 53 0.06 7.21 30.09
N GLU A 54 0.84 8.29 30.21
CA GLU A 54 1.36 9.05 29.07
C GLU A 54 2.43 8.29 28.26
N ILE A 55 3.17 7.36 28.89
CA ILE A 55 4.21 6.58 28.22
C ILE A 55 3.60 5.50 27.33
N LYS A 56 2.55 4.80 27.78
CA LYS A 56 1.89 3.77 26.97
C LYS A 56 1.19 4.37 25.76
N GLU A 57 0.49 5.49 25.95
CA GLU A 57 -0.22 6.17 24.87
C GLU A 57 0.73 6.68 23.78
N ARG A 58 1.88 7.28 24.16
CA ARG A 58 2.91 7.70 23.20
C ARG A 58 3.60 6.54 22.49
N GLN A 59 3.79 5.39 23.17
CA GLN A 59 4.37 4.20 22.55
C GLN A 59 3.43 3.60 21.50
N ASP A 60 2.14 3.44 21.82
CA ASP A 60 1.14 2.90 20.90
C ASP A 60 0.95 3.79 19.66
N GLU A 61 0.98 5.12 19.84
CA GLU A 61 0.92 6.06 18.71
C GLU A 61 2.18 5.96 17.81
N THR A 62 3.36 5.82 18.41
CA THR A 62 4.62 5.70 17.68
C THR A 62 4.66 4.40 16.87
N ASP A 63 4.24 3.28 17.46
CA ASP A 63 4.18 1.98 16.79
C ASP A 63 3.22 1.98 15.60
N ASN A 64 2.06 2.63 15.74
CA ASN A 64 1.11 2.78 14.63
C ASN A 64 1.67 3.63 13.49
N ARG A 65 2.39 4.72 13.81
CA ARG A 65 3.05 5.56 12.79
C ARG A 65 4.11 4.78 12.01
N VAL A 66 4.93 3.97 12.68
CA VAL A 66 5.92 3.11 12.02
C VAL A 66 5.24 2.11 11.08
N ARG A 67 4.17 1.44 11.54
CA ARG A 67 3.41 0.50 10.70
C ARG A 67 2.79 1.16 9.48
N ILE A 68 2.27 2.38 9.62
CA ILE A 68 1.74 3.15 8.48
C ILE A 68 2.86 3.43 7.46
N LEU A 69 4.02 3.89 7.92
CA LEU A 69 5.17 4.14 7.04
C LEU A 69 5.64 2.88 6.31
N GLU A 70 5.64 1.73 6.99
CA GLU A 70 5.97 0.44 6.36
C GLU A 70 4.98 0.07 5.26
N LEU A 71 3.67 0.26 5.49
CA LEU A 71 2.64 0.00 4.49
C LEU A 71 2.72 0.96 3.31
N GLU A 72 3.01 2.25 3.55
CA GLU A 72 3.24 3.23 2.48
C GLU A 72 4.47 2.86 1.65
N ASN A 73 5.56 2.41 2.28
CA ASN A 73 6.74 1.92 1.58
C ASN A 73 6.42 0.69 0.71
N GLN A 74 5.58 -0.22 1.21
CA GLN A 74 5.11 -1.37 0.43
C GLN A 74 4.30 -0.95 -0.79
N ILE A 75 3.44 0.07 -0.68
CA ILE A 75 2.71 0.63 -1.83
C ILE A 75 3.69 1.21 -2.84
N LEU A 76 4.69 1.98 -2.41
CA LEU A 76 5.71 2.55 -3.31
C LEU A 76 6.49 1.47 -4.06
N ARG A 77 6.92 0.41 -3.37
CA ARG A 77 7.61 -0.73 -4.01
C ARG A 77 6.69 -1.48 -4.98
N LEU A 78 5.41 -1.62 -4.62
CA LEU A 78 4.41 -2.25 -5.47
C LEU A 78 4.19 -1.43 -6.76
N ASP A 79 4.11 -0.10 -6.64
CA ASP A 79 3.97 0.81 -7.77
C ASP A 79 5.22 0.79 -8.67
N GLN A 80 6.44 0.81 -8.10
CA GLN A 80 7.67 0.67 -8.89
C GLN A 80 7.74 -0.63 -9.69
N ARG A 81 7.34 -1.76 -9.08
CA ARG A 81 7.28 -3.05 -9.78
C ARG A 81 6.22 -3.05 -10.89
N TRP A 82 5.11 -2.38 -10.65
CA TRP A 82 4.07 -2.23 -11.65
C TRP A 82 4.55 -1.43 -12.85
N ASP A 83 5.26 -0.31 -12.64
CA ASP A 83 5.84 0.48 -13.72
C ASP A 83 6.80 -0.35 -14.58
N GLN A 84 7.69 -1.12 -13.96
CA GLN A 84 8.59 -2.05 -14.66
C GLN A 84 7.83 -3.14 -15.43
N MET A 85 6.73 -3.64 -14.86
CA MET A 85 5.90 -4.66 -15.49
C MET A 85 5.10 -4.08 -16.67
N GLN A 86 4.66 -2.82 -16.59
CA GLN A 86 3.97 -2.12 -17.68
C GLN A 86 4.85 -2.00 -18.92
N GLU A 87 6.16 -1.79 -18.76
CA GLU A 87 7.12 -1.73 -19.88
C GLU A 87 7.12 -3.02 -20.71
N GLN A 88 6.94 -4.19 -20.07
CA GLN A 88 6.88 -5.49 -20.77
C GLN A 88 5.63 -5.65 -21.64
N PHE A 89 4.56 -4.93 -21.30
CA PHE A 89 3.30 -4.96 -22.06
C PHE A 89 3.20 -3.83 -23.09
N MET A 90 4.14 -2.88 -23.11
CA MET A 90 4.11 -1.76 -24.06
C MET A 90 4.31 -2.22 -25.51
N ILE A 91 3.42 -1.77 -26.39
CA ILE A 91 3.53 -2.01 -27.82
C ILE A 91 4.36 -0.87 -28.42
N HIS A 92 5.45 -1.22 -29.11
CA HIS A 92 6.34 -0.29 -29.77
C HIS A 92 6.06 -0.28 -31.29
N PRO A 93 5.20 0.63 -31.79
CA PRO A 93 4.98 0.76 -33.23
C PRO A 93 6.22 1.34 -33.91
N LYS A 94 6.52 0.90 -35.15
CA LYS A 94 7.71 1.34 -35.91
C LYS A 94 7.87 2.87 -36.02
N ASN A 95 6.75 3.61 -36.10
CA ASN A 95 6.74 5.06 -36.33
C ASN A 95 5.91 5.83 -35.29
N GLY A 96 5.78 5.33 -34.06
CA GLY A 96 4.90 5.96 -33.06
C GLY A 96 5.45 5.92 -31.64
N ARG A 97 4.75 6.63 -30.75
CA ARG A 97 5.05 6.57 -29.31
C ARG A 97 4.61 5.20 -28.77
N PRO A 98 5.38 4.60 -27.85
CA PRO A 98 4.94 3.39 -27.17
C PRO A 98 3.62 3.69 -26.45
N TYR A 99 2.68 2.76 -26.53
CA TYR A 99 1.40 2.88 -25.88
C TYR A 99 1.10 1.61 -25.11
N LEU A 100 0.42 1.77 -23.98
CA LEU A 100 -0.11 0.62 -23.25
C LEU A 100 -1.33 0.09 -23.98
N PRO A 101 -1.55 -1.24 -23.98
CA PRO A 101 -2.74 -1.87 -24.53
C PRO A 101 -3.97 -1.57 -23.67
N ASP A 102 -4.40 -0.30 -23.67
CA ASP A 102 -5.63 0.17 -23.04
C ASP A 102 -6.82 0.01 -24.00
N GLU A 103 -8.04 -0.04 -23.47
CA GLU A 103 -9.28 -0.27 -24.22
C GLU A 103 -9.44 0.67 -25.42
N LYS A 104 -8.94 1.90 -25.32
CA LYS A 104 -9.06 2.92 -26.37
C LYS A 104 -8.14 2.68 -27.58
N SER A 105 -7.12 1.85 -27.45
CA SER A 105 -6.15 1.54 -28.53
C SER A 105 -6.58 0.40 -29.46
N ALA A 106 -7.70 -0.27 -29.15
CA ALA A 106 -8.24 -1.40 -29.93
C ALA A 106 -8.72 -1.03 -31.35
N ALA A 107 -8.83 0.26 -31.67
CA ALA A 107 -9.30 0.74 -32.97
C ALA A 107 -8.32 0.43 -34.14
N GLY A 108 -7.03 0.21 -33.86
CA GLY A 108 -6.03 -0.04 -34.90
C GLY A 108 -6.17 -1.40 -35.59
N GLY A 109 -6.61 -2.44 -34.88
CA GLY A 109 -6.73 -3.79 -35.43
C GLY A 109 -7.93 -3.98 -36.38
N ILE A 110 -9.00 -3.21 -36.16
CA ILE A 110 -10.26 -3.35 -36.91
C ILE A 110 -10.09 -2.84 -38.36
N LEU A 111 -9.21 -1.86 -38.60
CA LEU A 111 -8.97 -1.31 -39.93
C LEU A 111 -8.10 -2.21 -40.82
N MET A 112 -7.31 -3.12 -40.25
CA MET A 112 -6.46 -4.02 -41.04
C MET A 112 -7.25 -5.10 -41.80
N ILE A 113 -8.41 -5.50 -41.28
CA ILE A 113 -9.25 -6.54 -41.88
C ILE A 113 -9.81 -6.12 -43.26
N PRO A 114 -10.49 -4.96 -43.41
CA PRO A 114 -10.97 -4.53 -44.71
C PRO A 114 -9.82 -4.23 -45.68
N PHE A 115 -8.68 -3.72 -45.18
CA PHE A 115 -7.51 -3.48 -46.01
C PHE A 115 -6.93 -4.78 -46.59
N ALA A 116 -6.80 -5.82 -45.77
CA ALA A 116 -6.34 -7.14 -46.22
C ALA A 116 -7.31 -7.78 -47.23
N LEU A 117 -8.63 -7.61 -47.04
CA LEU A 117 -9.64 -8.10 -47.98
C LEU A 117 -9.55 -7.38 -49.34
N ILE A 118 -9.47 -6.04 -49.34
CA ILE A 118 -9.36 -5.24 -50.57
C ILE A 118 -8.06 -5.57 -51.31
N PHE A 119 -6.93 -5.58 -50.59
CA PHE A 119 -5.63 -5.88 -51.18
C PHE A 119 -5.57 -7.31 -51.74
N GLY A 120 -6.19 -8.26 -51.04
CA GLY A 120 -6.32 -9.65 -51.49
C GLY A 120 -7.09 -9.81 -52.79
N ILE A 121 -8.22 -9.09 -52.94
CA ILE A 121 -9.02 -9.09 -54.18
C ILE A 121 -8.20 -8.53 -55.35
N VAL A 122 -7.44 -7.45 -55.14
CA VAL A 122 -6.56 -6.86 -56.16
C VAL A 122 -5.40 -7.79 -56.52
N ALA A 123 -4.81 -8.49 -55.53
CA ALA A 123 -3.73 -9.44 -55.79
C ALA A 123 -4.20 -10.63 -56.64
N ILE A 124 -5.41 -11.14 -56.40
CA ILE A 124 -6.00 -12.23 -57.18
C ILE A 124 -6.24 -11.81 -58.64
N SER A 125 -6.71 -10.58 -58.88
CA SER A 125 -6.98 -10.10 -60.23
C SER A 125 -5.72 -9.86 -61.07
N MET A 126 -4.58 -9.58 -60.44
CA MET A 126 -3.31 -9.32 -61.15
C MET A 126 -2.40 -10.54 -61.27
N ALA A 127 -2.39 -11.46 -60.30
CA ALA A 127 -1.40 -12.54 -60.22
C ALA A 127 -2.00 -13.96 -60.36
N GLY A 128 -3.32 -14.08 -60.59
CA GLY A 128 -3.99 -15.38 -60.78
C GLY A 128 -3.82 -16.31 -59.58
N GLU A 129 -3.38 -17.55 -59.81
CA GLU A 129 -3.23 -18.58 -58.76
C GLU A 129 -2.22 -18.18 -57.67
N ILE A 130 -1.19 -17.41 -58.00
CA ILE A 130 -0.20 -16.91 -57.04
C ILE A 130 -0.85 -15.90 -56.08
N GLY A 131 -1.78 -15.08 -56.57
CA GLY A 131 -2.52 -14.11 -55.75
C GLY A 131 -3.36 -14.77 -54.66
N PHE A 132 -3.90 -15.96 -54.92
CA PHE A 132 -4.68 -16.73 -53.94
C PHE A 132 -3.81 -17.23 -52.78
N LEU A 133 -2.59 -17.69 -53.03
CA LEU A 133 -1.66 -18.08 -51.97
C LEU A 133 -1.28 -16.88 -51.08
N PHE A 134 -1.05 -15.71 -51.68
CA PHE A 134 -0.80 -14.47 -50.92
C PHE A 134 -2.00 -14.07 -50.04
N LEU A 135 -3.23 -14.20 -50.54
CA LEU A 135 -4.44 -13.97 -49.74
C LEU A 135 -4.46 -14.89 -48.52
N LEU A 136 -4.26 -16.20 -48.70
CA LEU A 136 -4.29 -17.16 -47.59
C LEU A 136 -3.23 -16.85 -46.53
N ILE A 137 -2.01 -16.52 -46.94
CA ILE A 137 -0.93 -16.13 -46.03
C ILE A 137 -1.28 -14.84 -45.29
N ALA A 138 -1.82 -13.83 -45.99
CA ALA A 138 -2.21 -12.55 -45.39
C ALA A 138 -3.33 -12.73 -44.35
N VAL A 139 -4.35 -13.55 -44.66
CA VAL A 139 -5.43 -13.88 -43.73
C VAL A 139 -4.90 -14.64 -42.52
N ALA A 140 -4.05 -15.65 -42.73
CA ALA A 140 -3.44 -16.40 -41.63
C ALA A 140 -2.60 -15.49 -40.72
N ALA A 141 -1.81 -14.59 -41.30
CA ALA A 141 -1.03 -13.60 -40.55
C ALA A 141 -1.93 -12.63 -39.76
N ALA A 142 -3.03 -12.15 -40.37
CA ALA A 142 -4.00 -11.27 -39.72
C ALA A 142 -4.65 -11.97 -38.51
N VAL A 143 -5.10 -13.22 -38.67
CA VAL A 143 -5.67 -14.01 -37.58
C VAL A 143 -4.65 -14.26 -36.47
N ALA A 144 -3.42 -14.67 -36.81
CA ALA A 144 -2.36 -14.92 -35.83
C ALA A 144 -2.01 -13.66 -35.02
N SER A 145 -1.92 -12.50 -35.67
CA SER A 145 -1.69 -11.21 -35.01
C SER A 145 -2.83 -10.81 -34.06
N THR A 146 -4.07 -11.15 -34.41
CA THR A 146 -5.26 -10.88 -33.58
C THR A 146 -5.26 -11.74 -32.32
N ILE A 147 -4.93 -13.04 -32.45
CA ILE A 147 -4.85 -13.95 -31.30
C ILE A 147 -3.71 -13.55 -30.35
N SER A 148 -2.52 -13.27 -30.90
CA SER A 148 -1.36 -12.85 -30.12
C SER A 148 -1.63 -11.56 -29.32
N SER A 149 -2.27 -10.56 -29.95
CA SER A 149 -2.58 -9.30 -29.27
C SER A 149 -3.64 -9.46 -28.18
N ASN A 150 -4.65 -10.30 -28.38
CA ASN A 150 -5.69 -10.55 -27.38
C ASN A 150 -5.16 -11.26 -26.13
N ASN A 151 -4.21 -12.17 -26.26
CA ASN A 151 -3.59 -12.82 -25.09
C ASN A 151 -2.80 -11.82 -24.23
N LYS A 152 -1.98 -10.96 -24.86
CA LYS A 152 -1.27 -9.89 -24.14
C LYS A 152 -2.20 -8.93 -23.41
N ARG A 153 -3.36 -8.62 -24.00
CA ARG A 153 -4.39 -7.78 -23.37
C ARG A 153 -4.96 -8.45 -22.13
N LYS A 154 -5.28 -9.74 -22.20
CA LYS A 154 -5.81 -10.51 -21.05
C LYS A 154 -4.78 -10.58 -19.92
N GLU A 155 -3.52 -10.85 -20.24
CA GLU A 155 -2.42 -10.87 -19.27
C GLU A 155 -2.23 -9.51 -18.60
N TYR A 156 -2.20 -8.43 -19.39
CA TYR A 156 -2.11 -7.06 -18.86
C TYR A 156 -3.30 -6.72 -17.96
N GLN A 157 -4.53 -7.04 -18.37
CA GLN A 157 -5.72 -6.78 -17.58
C GLN A 157 -5.72 -7.57 -16.26
N ALA A 158 -5.31 -8.85 -16.30
CA ALA A 158 -5.19 -9.67 -15.10
C ALA A 158 -4.12 -9.12 -14.14
N ALA A 159 -2.97 -8.71 -14.66
CA ALA A 159 -1.89 -8.11 -13.88
C ALA A 159 -2.32 -6.77 -13.27
N LYS A 160 -3.01 -5.92 -14.04
CA LYS A 160 -3.58 -4.64 -13.56
C LYS A 160 -4.58 -4.87 -12.43
N PHE A 161 -5.48 -5.83 -12.60
CA PHE A 161 -6.47 -6.17 -11.57
C PHE A 161 -5.80 -6.64 -10.28
N TYR A 162 -4.74 -7.47 -10.38
CA TYR A 162 -3.97 -7.92 -9.23
C TYR A 162 -3.29 -6.75 -8.49
N HIS A 163 -2.67 -5.83 -9.22
CA HIS A 163 -2.01 -4.65 -8.66
C HIS A 163 -3.01 -3.75 -7.91
N GLU A 164 -4.13 -3.39 -8.55
CA GLU A 164 -5.16 -2.55 -7.95
C GLU A 164 -5.77 -3.20 -6.70
N ARG A 165 -6.02 -4.51 -6.74
CA ARG A 165 -6.54 -5.26 -5.59
C ARG A 165 -5.55 -5.25 -4.43
N ARG A 166 -4.25 -5.46 -4.70
CA ARG A 166 -3.22 -5.46 -3.65
C ARG A 166 -3.03 -4.07 -3.05
N LYS A 167 -3.11 -3.02 -3.88
CA LYS A 167 -3.04 -1.63 -3.43
C LYS A 167 -4.25 -1.25 -2.56
N ALA A 168 -5.44 -1.71 -2.91
CA ALA A 168 -6.65 -1.51 -2.10
C ALA A 168 -6.53 -2.15 -0.71
N ASP A 169 -6.04 -3.39 -0.63
CA ASP A 169 -5.80 -4.10 0.64
C ASP A 169 -4.85 -3.33 1.57
N LEU A 170 -3.70 -2.88 1.06
CA LEU A 170 -2.73 -2.09 1.83
C LEU A 170 -3.33 -0.76 2.32
N ARG A 171 -4.12 -0.08 1.48
CA ARG A 171 -4.83 1.16 1.86
C ARG A 171 -5.85 0.91 2.96
N THR A 172 -6.59 -0.19 2.90
CA THR A 172 -7.52 -0.56 3.97
C THR A 172 -6.80 -0.81 5.29
N GLN A 173 -5.61 -1.42 5.27
CA GLN A 173 -4.79 -1.62 6.48
C GLN A 173 -4.33 -0.28 7.07
N ILE A 174 -3.84 0.65 6.23
CA ILE A 174 -3.48 2.01 6.66
C ILE A 174 -4.71 2.69 7.27
N GLN A 175 -5.88 2.59 6.65
CA GLN A 175 -7.10 3.22 7.15
C GLN A 175 -7.51 2.66 8.53
N ARG A 176 -7.35 1.35 8.76
CA ARG A 176 -7.61 0.73 10.07
C ARG A 176 -6.64 1.18 11.15
N LEU A 177 -5.36 1.38 10.80
CA LEU A 177 -4.36 1.90 11.73
C LEU A 177 -4.54 3.40 12.00
N ARG A 178 -5.09 4.14 11.04
CA ARG A 178 -5.30 5.58 11.13
C ARG A 178 -6.63 5.94 11.79
N SER A 179 -7.66 5.10 11.66
CA SER A 179 -8.90 5.31 12.39
C SER A 179 -8.57 5.22 13.88
N PRO A 180 -8.73 6.31 14.66
CA PRO A 180 -8.66 6.19 16.11
C PRO A 180 -9.66 5.10 16.49
N ILE A 181 -9.28 4.22 17.41
CA ILE A 181 -10.21 3.27 18.00
C ILE A 181 -11.26 4.13 18.73
N ASP A 182 -12.30 4.54 18.01
CA ASP A 182 -13.45 5.24 18.58
C ASP A 182 -14.11 4.27 19.54
N GLY A 183 -13.89 4.52 20.83
CA GLY A 183 -14.73 4.06 21.93
C GLY A 183 -14.73 2.56 22.19
N ARG A 184 -13.82 2.11 23.04
CA ARG A 184 -14.18 1.12 24.05
C ARG A 184 -13.56 1.49 25.39
#